data_AF-A0AA39PRZ6-F1
#
_entry.id   AF-A0AA39PRZ6-F1
#
_cell.length_a   1.000
_cell.length_b   1.000
_cell.length_c   1.000
_cell.angle_alpha   90.00
_cell.angle_beta   90.00
_cell.angle_gamma   90.00
#
_symmetry.space_group_name_H-M   'P 1'
#
loop_
_entity.id
_entity.type
_entity.pdbx_description
1 polymer ?
#
loop_
_entity_poly.entity_id
_entity_poly.type
_entity_poly.pdbx_seq_one_letter_code
_entity_poly.pdbx_strand_id
1 'polypeptide(L)'
;MSHSHTHAPGETHSHSHAPPQQQQRPIPPPPDPVLQALIDAQFTPVDFTVTDANLLLCTPHSLPVCTDCDVDYSKTNVLSRLLTQNPNIKVPPPGQVVNKPLSMAVNNIKEEGNKLFKMQLYPQAVQRYTAAAVAACQRAPWENNNVLREELSTVLSNRSAAYAGAHDWISALADAEAVIQIRKNWAKGHLRKAKALRGLNKLDEAQDALAFGLMCEPDNKVGLFVLFSMSFTDGSLGIVGEQCRTREARKDDRGRQGGKVDGK
;
A
#
# COMPACT_ATOMS: atom_id res chain seq x y z
N MET A 1 -16.59 55.83 -24.95
CA MET A 1 -15.39 56.46 -25.53
C MET A 1 -14.79 55.48 -26.51
N SER A 2 -15.19 55.61 -27.77
CA SER A 2 -14.77 54.83 -28.92
C SER A 2 -13.57 55.53 -29.57
N HIS A 3 -12.42 54.86 -29.63
CA HIS A 3 -11.31 55.32 -30.46
C HIS A 3 -11.28 54.51 -31.75
N SER A 4 -11.89 55.10 -32.76
CA SER A 4 -11.73 54.79 -34.17
C SER A 4 -10.42 55.39 -34.68
N HIS A 5 -9.55 54.58 -35.27
CA HIS A 5 -8.47 55.07 -36.14
C HIS A 5 -8.79 54.68 -37.59
N THR A 6 -8.82 55.70 -38.43
CA THR A 6 -9.05 55.66 -39.88
C THR A 6 -7.72 55.47 -40.60
N HIS A 7 -7.64 54.51 -41.55
CA HIS A 7 -6.59 54.46 -42.56
C HIS A 7 -7.19 54.37 -43.98
N ALA A 8 -6.42 54.82 -44.96
CA ALA A 8 -6.77 55.19 -46.33
C ALA A 8 -7.33 54.04 -47.21
N PRO A 9 -8.07 54.34 -48.30
CA PRO A 9 -8.68 53.32 -49.15
C PRO A 9 -7.66 52.77 -50.15
N GLY A 10 -7.31 51.49 -50.03
CA GLY A 10 -6.54 50.81 -51.08
C GLY A 10 -5.69 49.59 -50.72
N GLU A 11 -5.53 49.23 -49.45
CA GLU A 11 -4.68 48.08 -49.08
C GLU A 11 -5.48 46.95 -48.44
N THR A 12 -5.69 45.86 -49.20
CA THR A 12 -6.23 44.61 -48.66
C THR A 12 -5.09 43.81 -48.03
N HIS A 13 -5.00 43.81 -46.70
CA HIS A 13 -4.13 42.86 -46.00
C HIS A 13 -4.78 41.47 -46.01
N SER A 14 -4.32 40.59 -46.91
CA SER A 14 -4.60 39.15 -46.83
C SER A 14 -3.78 38.55 -45.68
N HIS A 15 -4.42 38.37 -44.52
CA HIS A 15 -3.87 37.50 -43.49
C HIS A 15 -4.06 36.04 -43.93
N SER A 16 -3.02 35.48 -44.57
CA SER A 16 -2.91 34.04 -44.76
C SER A 16 -2.64 33.41 -43.39
N HIS A 17 -3.68 32.91 -42.73
CA HIS A 17 -3.51 31.98 -41.61
C HIS A 17 -2.85 30.71 -42.16
N ALA A 18 -1.56 30.54 -41.88
CA ALA A 18 -0.89 29.26 -42.09
C ALA A 18 -1.66 28.17 -41.32
N PRO A 19 -1.87 26.97 -41.90
CA PRO A 19 -2.52 25.88 -41.19
C PRO A 19 -1.72 25.55 -39.93
N PRO A 20 -2.38 25.12 -38.83
CA PRO A 20 -1.68 24.75 -37.61
C PRO A 20 -0.62 23.72 -37.96
N GLN A 21 0.65 24.06 -37.73
CA GLN A 21 1.76 23.12 -37.86
C GLN A 21 1.43 21.93 -36.97
N GLN A 22 1.10 20.80 -37.60
CA GLN A 22 1.05 19.52 -36.90
C GLN A 22 2.43 19.32 -36.30
N GLN A 23 2.56 19.51 -34.98
CA GLN A 23 3.72 19.04 -34.25
C GLN A 23 3.81 17.54 -34.50
N GLN A 24 4.73 17.15 -35.39
CA GLN A 24 5.05 15.76 -35.65
C GLN A 24 5.44 15.18 -34.30
N ARG A 25 4.65 14.24 -33.80
CA ARG A 25 5.02 13.49 -32.59
C ARG A 25 6.36 12.84 -32.90
N PRO A 26 7.39 13.01 -32.05
CA PRO A 26 8.66 12.34 -32.24
C PRO A 26 8.39 10.86 -32.44
N ILE A 27 8.83 10.32 -33.56
CA ILE A 27 8.79 8.88 -33.79
C ILE A 27 9.66 8.27 -32.68
N PRO A 28 9.13 7.34 -31.86
CA PRO A 28 9.95 6.71 -30.83
C PRO A 28 11.17 6.07 -31.51
N PRO A 29 12.38 6.20 -30.95
CA PRO A 29 13.56 5.58 -31.52
C PRO A 29 13.31 4.08 -31.71
N PRO A 30 13.84 3.47 -32.79
CA PRO A 30 13.72 2.02 -32.96
C PRO A 30 14.30 1.31 -31.73
N PRO A 31 13.67 0.22 -31.26
CA PRO A 31 14.18 -0.54 -30.12
C PRO A 31 15.59 -1.06 -30.44
N ASP A 32 16.45 -1.05 -29.43
CA ASP A 32 17.81 -1.60 -29.55
C ASP A 32 17.73 -3.05 -30.05
N PRO A 33 18.38 -3.40 -31.18
CA PRO A 33 18.33 -4.75 -31.75
C PRO A 33 18.85 -5.82 -30.78
N VAL A 34 19.78 -5.47 -29.88
CA VAL A 34 20.26 -6.41 -28.85
C VAL A 34 19.16 -6.69 -27.82
N LEU A 35 18.44 -5.64 -27.38
CA LEU A 35 17.33 -5.78 -26.46
C LEU A 35 16.17 -6.55 -27.09
N GLN A 36 15.86 -6.30 -28.37
CA GLN A 36 14.82 -7.02 -29.10
C GLN A 36 15.14 -8.52 -29.20
N ALA A 37 16.39 -8.87 -29.53
CA ALA A 37 16.82 -10.27 -29.58
C ALA A 37 16.70 -10.98 -28.22
N LEU A 38 16.94 -10.27 -27.11
CA LEU A 38 16.74 -10.81 -25.76
C LEU A 38 15.27 -11.03 -25.43
N ILE A 39 14.38 -10.10 -25.82
CA ILE A 39 12.93 -10.24 -25.65
C ILE A 39 12.42 -11.46 -26.42
N ASP A 40 12.81 -11.60 -27.69
CA ASP A 40 12.37 -12.68 -28.55
C ASP A 40 12.91 -14.04 -28.07
N ALA A 41 14.14 -14.09 -27.54
CA ALA A 41 14.72 -15.29 -26.95
C ALA A 41 14.03 -15.72 -25.65
N GLN A 42 13.42 -14.79 -24.90
CA GLN A 42 12.69 -15.04 -23.67
C GLN A 42 11.18 -15.19 -23.89
N PHE A 43 10.69 -14.97 -25.10
CA PHE A 43 9.26 -15.04 -25.40
C PHE A 43 8.79 -16.50 -25.39
N THR A 44 7.94 -16.82 -24.43
CA THR A 44 7.21 -18.08 -24.37
C THR A 44 5.74 -17.83 -24.74
N PRO A 45 5.24 -18.38 -25.85
CA PRO A 45 3.83 -18.27 -26.18
C PRO A 45 3.00 -18.99 -25.11
N VAL A 46 1.94 -18.34 -24.65
CA VAL A 46 1.01 -18.90 -23.68
C VAL A 46 -0.36 -18.99 -24.33
N ASP A 47 -0.84 -20.22 -24.52
CA ASP A 47 -2.18 -20.46 -25.08
C ASP A 47 -3.26 -20.20 -24.03
N PHE A 48 -4.34 -19.55 -24.44
CA PHE A 48 -5.50 -19.27 -23.60
C PHE A 48 -6.80 -19.37 -24.40
N THR A 49 -7.89 -19.68 -23.71
CA THR A 49 -9.26 -19.65 -24.24
C THR A 49 -10.02 -18.50 -23.60
N VAL A 50 -10.74 -17.73 -24.42
CA VAL A 50 -11.64 -16.68 -23.97
C VAL A 50 -13.07 -17.23 -23.98
N THR A 51 -13.74 -17.19 -22.84
CA THR A 51 -15.18 -17.52 -22.73
C THR A 51 -16.07 -16.36 -23.17
N ASP A 52 -17.35 -16.63 -23.43
CA ASP A 52 -18.37 -15.60 -23.73
C ASP A 52 -18.51 -14.53 -22.63
N ALA A 53 -18.10 -14.84 -21.41
CA ALA A 53 -18.09 -13.92 -20.27
C ALA A 53 -16.78 -13.09 -20.16
N ASN A 54 -15.94 -13.06 -21.21
CA ASN A 54 -14.63 -12.39 -21.23
C ASN A 54 -13.65 -12.90 -20.15
N LEU A 55 -13.79 -14.15 -19.73
CA LEU A 55 -12.84 -14.82 -18.83
C LEU A 55 -11.82 -15.61 -19.65
N LEU A 56 -10.55 -15.44 -19.28
CA LEU A 56 -9.41 -16.22 -19.73
C LEU A 56 -9.29 -17.50 -18.92
N LEU A 57 -9.17 -18.61 -19.64
CA LEU A 57 -8.94 -19.94 -19.10
C LEU A 57 -7.75 -20.56 -19.82
N CYS A 58 -7.05 -21.44 -19.12
CA CYS A 58 -6.05 -22.32 -19.70
C CYS A 58 -6.70 -23.23 -20.75
N THR A 59 -6.17 -23.27 -21.97
CA THR A 59 -6.69 -24.09 -23.09
C THR A 59 -6.84 -25.57 -22.75
N PRO A 60 -5.82 -26.27 -22.21
CA PRO A 60 -5.93 -27.71 -21.93
C PRO A 60 -6.85 -28.03 -20.75
N HIS A 61 -6.90 -27.17 -19.72
CA HIS A 61 -7.54 -27.51 -18.45
C HIS A 61 -8.80 -26.71 -18.13
N SER A 62 -9.12 -25.68 -18.91
CA SER A 62 -10.27 -24.79 -18.68
C SER A 62 -10.29 -24.16 -17.28
N LEU A 63 -9.11 -23.95 -16.68
CA LEU A 63 -8.96 -23.35 -15.35
C LEU A 63 -8.40 -21.92 -15.46
N PRO A 64 -8.84 -20.99 -14.60
CA PRO A 64 -8.29 -19.63 -14.56
C PRO A 64 -6.88 -19.59 -13.94
N VAL A 65 -6.56 -20.57 -13.08
CA VAL A 65 -5.22 -20.80 -12.52
C VAL A 65 -4.92 -22.28 -12.73
N CYS A 66 -3.84 -22.57 -13.44
CA CYS A 66 -3.45 -23.94 -13.75
C CYS A 66 -2.00 -24.15 -13.30
N THR A 67 -1.81 -25.05 -12.33
CA THR A 67 -0.48 -25.43 -11.82
C THR A 67 0.29 -26.28 -12.81
N ASP A 68 -0.40 -27.07 -13.64
CA ASP A 68 0.24 -27.99 -14.58
C ASP A 68 0.85 -27.25 -15.78
N CYS A 69 0.25 -26.13 -16.17
CA CYS A 69 0.73 -25.27 -17.26
C CYS A 69 1.47 -24.02 -16.76
N ASP A 70 1.59 -23.85 -15.43
CA ASP A 70 2.18 -22.67 -14.78
C ASP A 70 1.58 -21.33 -15.26
N VAL A 71 0.25 -21.26 -15.37
CA VAL A 71 -0.48 -20.05 -15.81
C VAL A 71 -1.45 -19.54 -14.75
N ASP A 72 -1.46 -18.22 -14.53
CA ASP A 72 -2.39 -17.52 -13.65
C ASP A 72 -3.03 -16.32 -14.38
N TYR A 73 -4.30 -16.49 -14.77
CA TYR A 73 -5.10 -15.44 -15.39
C TYR A 73 -5.92 -14.63 -14.39
N SER A 74 -5.77 -14.83 -13.08
CA SER A 74 -6.60 -14.19 -12.04
C SER A 74 -6.60 -12.67 -12.16
N LYS A 75 -5.42 -12.07 -12.31
CA LYS A 75 -5.26 -10.60 -12.42
C LYS A 75 -5.92 -10.07 -13.69
N THR A 76 -5.73 -10.76 -14.82
CA THR A 76 -6.32 -10.38 -16.10
C THR A 76 -7.84 -10.54 -16.08
N ASN A 77 -8.36 -11.60 -15.46
CA ASN A 77 -9.79 -11.83 -15.29
C ASN A 77 -10.45 -10.81 -14.34
N VAL A 78 -9.73 -10.34 -13.32
CA VAL A 78 -10.19 -9.23 -12.47
C VAL A 78 -10.24 -7.94 -13.29
N LEU A 79 -9.20 -7.63 -14.06
CA LEU A 79 -9.18 -6.43 -14.91
C LEU A 79 -10.27 -6.46 -15.98
N SER A 80 -10.46 -7.59 -16.67
CA SER A 80 -11.51 -7.79 -17.68
C SER A 80 -12.90 -7.52 -17.11
N ARG A 81 -13.20 -8.08 -15.93
CA ARG A 81 -14.47 -7.81 -15.22
C ARG A 81 -14.62 -6.35 -14.85
N LEU A 82 -13.57 -5.72 -14.33
CA LEU A 82 -13.59 -4.31 -13.93
C LEU A 82 -13.86 -3.38 -15.12
N LEU A 83 -13.24 -3.63 -16.27
CA LEU A 83 -13.44 -2.85 -17.50
C LEU A 83 -14.82 -3.11 -18.12
N THR A 84 -15.29 -4.35 -18.11
CA THR A 84 -16.64 -4.71 -18.60
C THR A 84 -17.74 -4.05 -17.77
N GLN A 85 -17.57 -3.97 -16.44
CA GLN A 85 -18.49 -3.28 -15.55
C GLN A 85 -18.48 -1.75 -15.73
N ASN A 86 -17.41 -1.19 -16.29
CA ASN A 86 -17.22 0.26 -16.42
C ASN A 86 -16.89 0.65 -17.87
N PRO A 87 -17.85 0.52 -18.82
CA PRO A 87 -17.59 0.70 -20.26
C PRO A 87 -17.17 2.14 -20.65
N ASN A 88 -17.37 3.12 -19.76
CA ASN A 88 -16.92 4.49 -19.96
C ASN A 88 -15.41 4.69 -19.73
N ILE A 89 -14.74 3.73 -19.08
CA ILE A 89 -13.30 3.78 -18.81
C ILE A 89 -12.55 3.16 -19.98
N LYS A 90 -12.31 3.96 -21.03
CA LYS A 90 -11.46 3.54 -22.17
C LYS A 90 -9.98 3.59 -21.86
N VAL A 91 -9.58 4.51 -20.97
CA VAL A 91 -8.22 4.70 -20.49
C VAL A 91 -8.30 4.90 -18.98
N PRO A 92 -7.48 4.21 -18.17
CA PRO A 92 -7.50 4.40 -16.73
C PRO A 92 -7.18 5.87 -16.38
N PRO A 93 -7.94 6.51 -15.48
CA PRO A 93 -7.67 7.87 -15.04
C PRO A 93 -6.29 7.95 -14.33
N PRO A 94 -5.67 9.14 -14.26
CA PRO A 94 -4.42 9.32 -13.54
C PRO A 94 -4.60 8.95 -12.07
N GLY A 95 -3.60 8.26 -11.48
CA GLY A 95 -3.69 7.68 -10.14
C GLY A 95 -3.87 8.68 -8.98
N GLN A 96 -3.76 9.99 -9.24
CA GLN A 96 -4.12 11.05 -8.28
C GLN A 96 -5.63 11.18 -8.07
N VAL A 97 -6.46 10.71 -9.01
CA VAL A 97 -7.92 10.73 -8.89
C VAL A 97 -8.36 9.53 -8.05
N VAL A 98 -8.48 9.76 -6.75
CA VAL A 98 -8.92 8.75 -5.78
C VAL A 98 -10.45 8.69 -5.76
N ASN A 99 -11.01 7.47 -5.69
CA ASN A 99 -12.43 7.26 -5.49
C ASN A 99 -12.85 7.67 -4.06
N LYS A 100 -13.26 8.94 -3.90
CA LYS A 100 -13.71 9.51 -2.61
C LYS A 100 -14.94 8.78 -2.03
N PRO A 101 -15.98 8.45 -2.82
CA PRO A 101 -17.11 7.65 -2.32
C PRO A 101 -16.69 6.33 -1.67
N LEU A 102 -15.74 5.61 -2.28
CA LEU A 102 -15.23 4.36 -1.73
C LEU A 102 -14.47 4.59 -0.42
N SER A 103 -13.60 5.61 -0.35
CA SER A 103 -12.94 6.00 0.92
C SER A 103 -13.95 6.30 2.02
N MET A 104 -15.02 7.04 1.71
CA MET A 104 -16.08 7.34 2.66
C MET A 104 -16.82 6.09 3.11
N ALA A 105 -17.14 5.17 2.19
CA ALA A 105 -17.78 3.90 2.52
C ALA A 105 -16.91 3.03 3.45
N VAL A 106 -15.62 2.87 3.13
CA VAL A 106 -14.65 2.15 3.97
C VAL A 106 -14.58 2.79 5.37
N ASN A 107 -14.51 4.12 5.44
CA ASN A 107 -14.47 4.83 6.70
C ASN A 107 -15.76 4.65 7.52
N ASN A 108 -16.93 4.71 6.88
CA ASN A 108 -18.23 4.53 7.54
C ASN A 108 -18.37 3.12 8.14
N ILE A 109 -18.03 2.07 7.38
CA ILE A 109 -18.07 0.68 7.87
C ILE A 109 -17.07 0.48 9.02
N LYS A 110 -15.87 1.10 8.91
CA LYS A 110 -14.89 1.09 10.01
C LYS A 110 -15.44 1.78 11.26
N GLU A 111 -16.10 2.93 11.13
CA GLU A 111 -16.75 3.63 12.25
C GLU A 111 -17.88 2.80 12.88
N GLU A 112 -18.67 2.06 12.09
CA GLU A 112 -19.64 1.08 12.61
C GLU A 112 -18.94 0.00 13.45
N GLY A 113 -17.83 -0.55 12.95
CA GLY A 113 -16.99 -1.49 13.71
C GLY A 113 -16.46 -0.88 15.00
N ASN A 114 -16.05 0.39 14.99
CA ASN A 114 -15.59 1.10 16.18
C ASN A 114 -16.70 1.25 17.24
N LYS A 115 -17.95 1.49 16.82
CA LYS A 115 -19.11 1.56 17.74
C LYS A 115 -19.33 0.22 18.44
N LEU A 116 -19.35 -0.88 17.67
CA LEU A 116 -19.50 -2.23 18.20
C LEU A 116 -18.33 -2.62 19.12
N PHE A 117 -17.10 -2.21 18.77
CA PHE A 117 -15.92 -2.44 19.60
C PHE A 117 -16.03 -1.73 20.96
N LYS A 118 -16.53 -0.48 20.99
CA LYS A 118 -16.79 0.25 22.24
C LYS A 118 -17.86 -0.41 23.11
N MET A 119 -18.83 -1.07 22.48
CA MET A 119 -19.86 -1.88 23.16
C MET A 119 -19.36 -3.27 23.59
N GLN A 120 -18.06 -3.58 23.40
CA GLN A 120 -17.46 -4.90 23.68
C GLN A 120 -18.08 -6.06 22.87
N LEU A 121 -18.82 -5.76 21.81
CA LEU A 121 -19.37 -6.76 20.87
C LEU A 121 -18.30 -7.15 19.85
N TYR A 122 -17.25 -7.82 20.31
CA TYR A 122 -16.06 -8.10 19.50
C TYR A 122 -16.32 -8.94 18.23
N PRO A 123 -17.12 -10.03 18.26
CA PRO A 123 -17.37 -10.83 17.06
C PRO A 123 -18.08 -10.04 15.95
N GLN A 124 -19.05 -9.20 16.33
CA GLN A 124 -19.76 -8.35 15.37
C GLN A 124 -18.86 -7.22 14.84
N ALA A 125 -18.00 -6.66 15.69
CA ALA A 125 -17.00 -5.68 15.27
C ALA A 125 -16.03 -6.28 14.23
N VAL A 126 -15.56 -7.51 14.44
CA VAL A 126 -14.70 -8.24 13.50
C VAL A 126 -15.37 -8.40 12.13
N GLN A 127 -16.66 -8.74 12.09
CA GLN A 127 -17.41 -8.83 10.83
C GLN A 127 -17.43 -7.50 10.08
N ARG A 128 -17.70 -6.39 10.78
CA ARG A 128 -17.70 -5.06 10.18
C ARG A 128 -16.31 -4.64 9.70
N TYR A 129 -15.25 -4.87 10.46
CA TYR A 129 -13.90 -4.60 9.98
C TYR A 129 -13.50 -5.46 8.78
N THR A 130 -13.95 -6.72 8.73
CA THR A 130 -13.72 -7.58 7.57
C THR A 130 -14.42 -7.05 6.33
N ALA A 131 -15.68 -6.59 6.46
CA ALA A 131 -16.38 -5.92 5.38
C ALA A 131 -15.66 -4.64 4.91
N ALA A 132 -15.14 -3.83 5.84
CA ALA A 132 -14.35 -2.65 5.50
C ALA A 132 -13.04 -3.00 4.77
N ALA A 133 -12.37 -4.09 5.17
CA ALA A 133 -11.15 -4.57 4.50
C ALA A 133 -11.45 -5.06 3.08
N VAL A 134 -12.53 -5.83 2.89
CA VAL A 134 -12.97 -6.27 1.56
C VAL A 134 -13.30 -5.08 0.68
N ALA A 135 -14.00 -4.07 1.21
CA ALA A 135 -14.31 -2.84 0.48
C ALA A 135 -13.04 -2.07 0.08
N ALA A 136 -12.05 -1.96 0.96
CA ALA A 136 -10.77 -1.33 0.63
C ALA A 136 -10.07 -2.07 -0.53
N CYS A 137 -10.11 -3.41 -0.55
CA CYS A 137 -9.53 -4.22 -1.63
C CYS A 137 -10.28 -4.13 -2.97
N GLN A 138 -11.48 -3.51 -3.04
CA GLN A 138 -12.19 -3.26 -4.31
C GLN A 138 -11.67 -2.02 -5.06
N ARG A 139 -10.63 -1.34 -4.53
CA ARG A 139 -10.00 -0.21 -5.21
C ARG A 139 -9.44 -0.64 -6.56
N ALA A 140 -9.60 0.25 -7.55
CA ALA A 140 -9.07 -0.02 -8.86
C ALA A 140 -7.53 -0.05 -8.86
N PRO A 141 -6.88 -0.94 -9.63
CA PRO A 141 -5.43 -1.09 -9.62
C PRO A 141 -4.62 0.15 -10.02
N TRP A 142 -5.23 1.08 -10.77
CA TRP A 142 -4.59 2.32 -11.22
C TRP A 142 -4.66 3.46 -10.19
N GLU A 143 -5.45 3.32 -9.11
CA GLU A 143 -5.47 4.30 -8.03
C GLU A 143 -4.15 4.29 -7.24
N ASN A 144 -3.84 5.42 -6.59
CA ASN A 144 -2.66 5.50 -5.74
C ASN A 144 -2.68 4.43 -4.63
N ASN A 145 -1.71 3.52 -4.71
CA ASN A 145 -1.57 2.39 -3.79
C ASN A 145 -1.42 2.82 -2.32
N ASN A 146 -0.90 4.03 -2.06
CA ASN A 146 -0.78 4.55 -0.70
C ASN A 146 -2.13 4.68 0.01
N VAL A 147 -3.19 5.04 -0.71
CA VAL A 147 -4.55 5.16 -0.14
C VAL A 147 -5.03 3.79 0.36
N LEU A 148 -4.88 2.76 -0.48
CA LEU A 148 -5.20 1.38 -0.10
C LEU A 148 -4.39 0.95 1.13
N ARG A 149 -3.07 1.19 1.13
CA ARG A 149 -2.19 0.80 2.24
C ARG A 149 -2.60 1.46 3.55
N GLU A 150 -2.95 2.74 3.53
CA GLU A 150 -3.38 3.48 4.73
C GLU A 150 -4.72 3.00 5.27
N GLU A 151 -5.72 2.84 4.40
CA GLU A 151 -7.05 2.38 4.80
C GLU A 151 -7.01 0.93 5.30
N LEU A 152 -6.40 0.03 4.53
CA LEU A 152 -6.34 -1.39 4.87
C LEU A 152 -5.55 -1.64 6.15
N SER A 153 -4.39 -1.00 6.33
CA SER A 153 -3.61 -1.14 7.57
C SER A 153 -4.38 -0.65 8.81
N THR A 154 -5.13 0.46 8.68
CA THR A 154 -5.94 1.00 9.77
C THR A 154 -7.06 0.04 10.15
N VAL A 155 -7.78 -0.50 9.16
CA VAL A 155 -8.87 -1.45 9.38
C VAL A 155 -8.36 -2.76 10.00
N LEU A 156 -7.27 -3.33 9.47
CA LEU A 156 -6.68 -4.57 10.00
C LEU A 156 -6.14 -4.38 11.42
N SER A 157 -5.55 -3.23 11.75
CA SER A 157 -5.10 -2.94 13.13
C SER A 157 -6.28 -2.85 14.11
N ASN A 158 -7.42 -2.33 13.69
CA ASN A 158 -8.64 -2.31 14.50
C ASN A 158 -9.26 -3.72 14.63
N ARG A 159 -9.21 -4.53 13.57
CA ARG A 159 -9.64 -5.94 13.61
C ARG A 159 -8.78 -6.77 14.54
N SER A 160 -7.45 -6.61 14.48
CA SER A 160 -6.50 -7.20 15.44
C SER A 160 -6.84 -6.83 16.89
N ALA A 161 -7.22 -5.57 17.14
CA ALA A 161 -7.65 -5.12 18.45
C ALA A 161 -8.94 -5.82 18.93
N ALA A 162 -9.89 -6.03 18.01
CA ALA A 162 -11.14 -6.74 18.29
C ALA A 162 -10.90 -8.22 18.60
N TYR A 163 -10.04 -8.90 17.83
CA TYR A 163 -9.61 -10.27 18.12
C TYR A 163 -8.92 -10.39 19.48
N ALA A 164 -8.00 -9.46 19.79
CA ALA A 164 -7.37 -9.38 21.09
C ALA A 164 -8.37 -9.11 22.24
N GLY A 165 -9.46 -8.39 21.99
CA GLY A 165 -10.56 -8.21 22.94
C GLY A 165 -11.41 -9.47 23.13
N ALA A 166 -11.55 -10.27 22.07
CA ALA A 166 -12.22 -11.57 22.09
C ALA A 166 -11.32 -12.71 22.61
N HIS A 167 -10.10 -12.43 23.07
CA HIS A 167 -9.08 -13.41 23.45
C HIS A 167 -8.63 -14.37 22.34
N ASP A 168 -8.92 -14.05 21.07
CA ASP A 168 -8.35 -14.76 19.93
C ASP A 168 -7.00 -14.15 19.55
N TRP A 169 -5.96 -14.59 20.25
CA TRP A 169 -4.62 -14.05 20.08
C TRP A 169 -3.95 -14.47 18.77
N ILE A 170 -4.33 -15.62 18.21
CA ILE A 170 -3.75 -16.17 16.97
C ILE A 170 -4.20 -15.31 15.79
N SER A 171 -5.51 -15.07 15.66
CA SER A 171 -6.05 -14.19 14.62
C SER A 171 -5.57 -12.75 14.79
N ALA A 172 -5.45 -12.28 16.04
CA ALA A 172 -4.90 -10.95 16.33
C ALA A 172 -3.44 -10.79 15.86
N LEU A 173 -2.61 -11.83 16.05
CA LEU A 173 -1.23 -11.86 15.61
C LEU A 173 -1.13 -11.84 14.08
N ALA A 174 -1.92 -12.68 13.40
CA ALA A 174 -1.94 -12.73 11.93
C ALA A 174 -2.29 -11.37 11.32
N ASP A 175 -3.30 -10.69 11.85
CA ASP A 175 -3.66 -9.33 11.41
C ASP A 175 -2.55 -8.31 11.69
N ALA A 176 -1.88 -8.40 12.84
CA ALA A 176 -0.80 -7.49 13.19
C ALA A 176 0.42 -7.67 12.26
N GLU A 177 0.74 -8.91 11.89
CA GLU A 177 1.81 -9.21 10.94
C GLU A 177 1.49 -8.72 9.53
N ALA A 178 0.24 -8.94 9.07
CA ALA A 178 -0.23 -8.38 7.80
C ALA A 178 -0.10 -6.84 7.78
N VAL A 179 -0.47 -6.17 8.89
CA VAL A 179 -0.31 -4.71 9.03
C VAL A 179 1.16 -4.29 8.90
N ILE A 180 2.09 -5.00 9.55
CA ILE A 180 3.53 -4.70 9.49
C ILE A 180 4.08 -4.92 8.07
N GLN A 181 3.61 -5.94 7.36
CA GLN A 181 3.98 -6.16 5.95
C GLN A 181 3.52 -5.01 5.06
N ILE A 182 2.30 -4.48 5.28
CA ILE A 182 1.76 -3.36 4.52
C ILE A 182 2.46 -2.04 4.90
N ARG A 183 2.66 -1.77 6.20
CA ARG A 183 3.28 -0.55 6.73
C ARG A 183 4.30 -0.87 7.82
N LYS A 184 5.55 -1.13 7.39
CA LYS A 184 6.67 -1.48 8.29
C LYS A 184 6.98 -0.40 9.33
N ASN A 185 6.84 0.88 8.96
CA ASN A 185 7.21 2.02 9.81
C ASN A 185 6.06 2.53 10.69
N TRP A 186 5.01 1.71 10.93
CA TRP A 186 3.85 2.14 11.70
C TRP A 186 3.85 1.52 13.09
N ALA A 187 4.13 2.34 14.12
CA ALA A 187 4.30 1.85 15.49
C ALA A 187 3.07 1.12 16.04
N LYS A 188 1.86 1.58 15.70
CA LYS A 188 0.61 0.93 16.15
C LYS A 188 0.52 -0.54 15.70
N GLY A 189 1.03 -0.89 14.51
CA GLY A 189 1.07 -2.28 14.04
C GLY A 189 1.94 -3.16 14.92
N HIS A 190 3.15 -2.69 15.24
CA HIS A 190 4.08 -3.37 16.15
C HIS A 190 3.51 -3.52 17.56
N LEU A 191 2.82 -2.51 18.08
CA LEU A 191 2.14 -2.59 19.38
C LEU A 191 1.01 -3.63 19.40
N ARG A 192 0.27 -3.80 18.30
CA ARG A 192 -0.73 -4.88 18.18
C ARG A 192 -0.06 -6.25 18.21
N LYS A 193 1.05 -6.42 17.49
CA LYS A 193 1.84 -7.66 17.50
C LYS A 193 2.34 -8.00 18.90
N ALA A 194 2.95 -7.04 19.60
CA ALA A 194 3.40 -7.23 20.97
C ALA A 194 2.26 -7.63 21.93
N LYS A 195 1.09 -6.98 21.81
CA LYS A 195 -0.10 -7.34 22.62
C LYS A 195 -0.59 -8.76 22.35
N ALA A 196 -0.63 -9.19 21.10
CA ALA A 196 -1.05 -10.53 20.72
C ALA A 196 -0.06 -11.60 21.21
N LEU A 197 1.25 -11.37 21.02
CA LEU A 197 2.32 -12.26 21.50
C LEU A 197 2.33 -12.39 23.02
N ARG A 198 2.08 -11.29 23.75
CA ARG A 198 1.89 -11.34 25.20
C ARG A 198 0.70 -12.21 25.60
N GLY A 199 -0.40 -12.14 24.86
CA GLY A 199 -1.57 -13.02 25.06
C GLY A 199 -1.28 -14.51 24.79
N LEU A 200 -0.32 -14.80 23.90
CA LEU A 200 0.19 -16.15 23.61
C LEU A 200 1.33 -16.59 24.54
N ASN A 201 1.67 -15.81 25.56
CA ASN A 201 2.78 -16.06 26.49
C ASN A 201 4.18 -16.15 25.81
N LYS A 202 4.34 -15.50 24.65
CA LYS A 202 5.61 -15.37 23.93
C LYS A 202 6.27 -14.02 24.25
N LEU A 203 6.84 -13.91 25.45
CA LEU A 203 7.29 -12.63 25.99
C LEU A 203 8.54 -12.08 25.26
N ASP A 204 9.49 -12.94 24.89
CA ASP A 204 10.71 -12.53 24.18
C ASP A 204 10.38 -11.87 22.83
N GLU A 205 9.60 -12.57 21.99
CA GLU A 205 9.14 -12.05 20.69
C GLU A 205 8.32 -10.75 20.84
N ALA A 206 7.58 -10.61 21.95
CA ALA A 206 6.79 -9.42 22.23
C ALA A 206 7.67 -8.21 22.61
N GLN A 207 8.76 -8.42 23.34
CA GLN A 207 9.73 -7.37 23.65
C GLN A 207 10.42 -6.87 22.38
N ASP A 208 10.84 -7.79 21.49
CA ASP A 208 11.44 -7.46 20.21
C ASP A 208 10.48 -6.63 19.34
N ALA A 209 9.24 -7.10 19.18
CA ALA A 209 8.22 -6.39 18.43
C ALA A 209 7.99 -4.97 18.97
N LEU A 210 8.02 -4.81 20.30
CA LEU A 210 7.80 -3.52 20.92
C LEU A 210 9.02 -2.59 20.80
N ALA A 211 10.25 -3.13 20.87
CA ALA A 211 11.46 -2.40 20.58
C ALA A 211 11.45 -1.85 19.14
N PHE A 212 11.04 -2.64 18.15
CA PHE A 212 10.86 -2.16 16.77
C PHE A 212 9.77 -1.07 16.65
N GLY A 213 8.68 -1.19 17.41
CA GLY A 213 7.64 -0.17 17.47
C GLY A 213 8.16 1.17 18.01
N LEU A 214 8.95 1.15 19.08
CA LEU A 214 9.57 2.35 19.67
C LEU A 214 10.64 2.96 18.76
N MET A 215 11.34 2.16 17.95
CA MET A 215 12.24 2.70 16.92
C MET A 215 11.51 3.51 15.85
N CYS A 216 10.24 3.20 15.56
CA CYS A 216 9.43 3.94 14.60
C CYS A 216 8.87 5.24 15.21
N GLU A 217 8.34 5.17 16.44
CA GLU A 217 7.79 6.31 17.18
C GLU A 217 8.30 6.30 18.63
N PRO A 218 9.44 6.97 18.93
CA PRO A 218 10.07 6.90 20.24
C PRO A 218 9.28 7.59 21.37
N ASP A 219 8.41 8.56 21.03
CA ASP A 219 7.55 9.26 22.00
C ASP A 219 6.21 8.52 22.26
N ASN A 220 6.08 7.26 21.81
CA ASN A 220 4.85 6.52 22.00
C ASN A 220 4.73 6.00 23.44
N LYS A 221 4.13 6.81 24.31
CA LYS A 221 3.89 6.52 25.74
C LYS A 221 3.20 5.18 25.99
N VAL A 222 2.32 4.74 25.08
CA VAL A 222 1.62 3.46 25.19
C VAL A 222 2.59 2.29 24.99
N GLY A 223 3.49 2.39 24.02
CA GLY A 223 4.54 1.40 23.81
C GLY A 223 5.47 1.33 25.01
N LEU A 224 5.92 2.48 25.50
CA LEU A 224 6.81 2.55 26.66
C LEU A 224 6.18 1.94 27.92
N PHE A 225 4.89 2.20 28.15
CA PHE A 225 4.14 1.59 29.26
C PHE A 225 4.02 0.07 29.13
N VAL A 226 3.75 -0.44 27.92
CA VAL A 226 3.66 -1.89 27.68
C VAL A 226 5.02 -2.56 27.83
N LEU A 227 6.12 -1.93 27.38
CA LEU A 227 7.48 -2.43 27.61
C LEU A 227 7.75 -2.58 29.11
N PHE A 228 7.50 -1.51 29.85
CA PHE A 228 7.79 -1.45 31.28
C PHE A 228 6.97 -2.47 32.06
N SER A 229 5.69 -2.63 31.71
CA SER A 229 4.82 -3.66 32.29
C SER A 229 5.32 -5.08 32.02
N MET A 230 5.98 -5.35 30.89
CA MET A 230 6.52 -6.67 30.56
C MET A 230 7.83 -6.96 31.27
N SER A 231 8.71 -5.96 31.42
CA SER A 231 9.96 -6.11 32.16
C SER A 231 9.74 -6.36 33.66
N PHE A 232 8.61 -5.90 34.22
CA PHE A 232 8.28 -6.12 35.64
C PHE A 232 7.71 -7.52 35.92
N THR A 233 7.06 -8.16 34.94
CA THR A 233 6.52 -9.52 35.12
C THR A 233 7.58 -10.62 35.08
N ASP A 234 8.77 -10.31 34.56
CA ASP A 234 9.80 -11.31 34.26
C ASP A 234 10.96 -11.36 35.28
N GLY A 235 10.97 -10.47 36.28
CA GLY A 235 12.02 -10.45 37.32
C GLY A 235 13.45 -10.18 36.81
N SER A 236 13.65 -10.05 35.51
CA SER A 236 14.92 -9.81 34.82
C SER A 236 15.13 -8.30 34.63
N LEU A 237 15.53 -7.63 35.71
CA LEU A 237 16.07 -6.27 35.65
C LEU A 237 17.40 -6.29 34.87
N GLY A 238 17.39 -5.71 33.66
CA GLY A 238 18.55 -5.59 32.77
C GLY A 238 18.37 -6.53 31.61
N ILE A 239 18.07 -6.06 30.40
CA ILE A 239 19.12 -5.78 29.40
C ILE A 239 18.67 -4.72 28.36
N VAL A 240 17.40 -4.29 28.35
CA VAL A 240 16.87 -3.45 27.24
C VAL A 240 17.38 -2.00 27.29
N GLY A 241 17.79 -1.51 28.46
CA GLY A 241 18.34 -0.15 28.63
C GLY A 241 19.72 0.07 28.02
N GLU A 242 20.50 -0.99 27.81
CA GLU A 242 21.88 -0.90 27.27
C GLU A 242 21.94 -0.96 25.74
N GLN A 243 21.00 -1.67 25.10
CA GLN A 243 21.00 -1.80 23.64
C GLN A 243 20.51 -0.55 22.91
N CYS A 244 19.66 0.26 23.54
CA CYS A 244 19.28 1.57 22.98
C CYS A 244 20.41 2.60 23.15
N ARG A 245 21.06 2.62 24.32
CA ARG A 245 22.13 3.56 24.66
C ARG A 245 23.42 3.32 23.85
N THR A 246 23.72 2.07 23.51
CA THR A 246 24.90 1.73 22.68
C THR A 246 24.73 2.05 21.19
N ARG A 247 23.50 2.24 20.69
CA ARG A 247 23.23 2.63 19.30
C ARG A 247 23.36 4.14 19.08
N GLU A 248 23.04 4.95 20.09
CA GLU A 248 23.30 6.40 20.09
C GLU A 248 24.81 6.68 20.22
N ALA A 249 25.52 5.96 21.09
CA ALA A 249 26.99 6.08 21.21
C ALA A 249 27.75 5.74 19.90
N ARG A 250 27.23 4.80 19.08
CA ARG A 250 27.83 4.45 17.76
C ARG A 250 27.53 5.45 16.64
N LYS A 251 26.60 6.40 16.83
CA LYS A 251 26.37 7.50 15.88
C LYS A 251 27.26 8.70 16.21
N ASP A 252 27.53 8.96 17.49
CA ASP A 252 28.38 10.08 17.90
C ASP A 252 29.87 9.85 17.58
N ASP A 253 30.33 8.60 17.57
CA ASP A 253 31.74 8.27 17.26
C ASP A 253 32.08 8.36 15.75
N ARG A 254 31.07 8.25 14.87
CA ARG A 254 31.26 8.43 13.41
C ARG A 254 31.26 9.90 12.96
N GLY A 255 30.87 10.83 13.84
CA GLY A 255 30.94 12.27 13.58
C GLY A 255 32.29 12.92 13.94
N ARG A 256 33.20 12.21 14.63
CA ARG A 256 34.44 12.79 15.17
C ARG A 256 35.73 12.40 14.43
N GLN A 257 35.70 11.41 13.54
CA GLN A 257 36.89 10.96 12.78
C GLN A 257 37.00 11.54 11.35
N GLY A 258 36.44 12.74 11.11
CA GLY A 258 36.40 13.38 9.80
C GLY A 258 37.23 14.67 9.65
N GLY A 259 38.27 14.89 10.46
CA GLY A 259 39.04 16.13 10.39
C GLY A 259 40.41 16.09 11.03
N LYS A 260 41.42 15.67 10.24
CA LYS A 260 42.79 16.22 10.19
C LYS A 260 43.69 15.24 9.42
N VAL A 261 44.01 15.59 8.17
CA VAL A 261 45.26 15.15 7.54
C VAL A 261 45.99 16.43 7.20
N ASP A 262 46.85 16.84 8.12
CA ASP A 262 47.81 17.93 7.96
C ASP A 262 48.95 17.48 7.05
N GLY A 263 49.45 18.42 6.24
CA GLY A 263 50.40 18.16 5.18
C GLY A 263 51.85 17.88 5.59
N LYS A 264 52.58 17.37 4.60
CA LYS A 264 53.99 17.63 4.32
C LYS A 264 54.16 17.68 2.82
#